data_AF-A0AAV3Y2A4-F1
#
_entry.id   AF-A0AAV3Y2A4-F1
#
_cell.length_a   1.000
_cell.length_b   1.000
_cell.length_c   1.000
_cell.angle_alpha   90.00
_cell.angle_beta   90.00
_cell.angle_gamma   90.00
#
_symmetry.space_group_name_H-M   'P 1'
#
loop_
_entity.id
_entity.type
_entity.pdbx_description
1 polymer ?
#
loop_
_entity_poly.entity_id
_entity_poly.type
_entity_poly.pdbx_seq_one_letter_code
_entity_poly.pdbx_strand_id
1 'polypeptide(L)'
;MSLPNHFLPIAPESCDDDPAHDDEKQTEDSVCGGCDDDVLNVIGNVYEVDTGVEDDHADNDNNEIDNNRMDGEEEETIKVTSNPVVLHDGDETETDDETHDSNDLMGVCFEGKAISRDNFLPVSEVLDLLTGDTLKTVHASVPLGRKENVWFLVDNSDNVIRRKGGKKSQYWDDFGAWGNGAKASTPSILYTRQNGLAIHVVKREGKYCQEKQSIGKKVYMAVEPQPASEDDFTLRRNYSKHAHSNDYVRRVMWLEEHQKKCLYEYRGKYPDAHAHGKSANPERTGAYIRLQPQVMDKLKEDVRTQKPDQLYREADVLYGPKKRRVIYDAKHRGKC
;
A
#
# COMPACT_ATOMS: atom_id res chain seq x y z
N MET A 1 -21.89 15.12 57.04
CA MET A 1 -22.01 16.33 56.21
C MET A 1 -22.52 15.87 54.86
N SER A 2 -23.80 16.10 54.61
CA SER A 2 -24.57 15.56 53.48
C SER A 2 -24.79 16.69 52.48
N LEU A 3 -24.44 16.49 51.22
CA LEU A 3 -24.71 17.43 50.13
C LEU A 3 -25.95 16.98 49.36
N PRO A 4 -26.93 17.87 49.08
CA PRO A 4 -28.09 17.50 48.31
C PRO A 4 -27.86 17.63 46.79
N ASN A 5 -28.30 16.59 46.09
CA ASN A 5 -28.55 16.54 44.65
C ASN A 5 -29.56 17.61 44.23
N HIS A 6 -29.23 18.39 43.20
CA HIS A 6 -30.21 19.11 42.40
C HIS A 6 -30.10 18.66 40.94
N PHE A 7 -30.98 17.73 40.57
CA PHE A 7 -31.38 17.46 39.19
C PHE A 7 -32.52 18.44 38.84
N LEU A 8 -32.40 19.15 37.74
CA LEU A 8 -33.51 19.86 37.10
C LEU A 8 -33.95 19.08 35.85
N PRO A 9 -35.26 18.85 35.65
CA PRO A 9 -35.78 18.24 34.43
C PRO A 9 -35.98 19.30 33.34
N ILE A 10 -35.47 19.04 32.14
CA ILE A 10 -35.83 19.78 30.93
C ILE A 10 -36.96 19.00 30.26
N ALA A 11 -38.14 19.62 30.18
CA ALA A 11 -39.29 19.12 29.44
C ALA A 11 -39.21 19.57 27.96
N PRO A 12 -39.86 18.84 27.03
CA PRO A 12 -39.73 19.06 25.59
C PRO A 12 -40.66 20.17 25.09
N GLU A 13 -40.15 21.04 24.22
CA GLU A 13 -40.96 21.93 23.41
C GLU A 13 -41.34 21.22 22.10
N SER A 14 -42.62 20.90 22.00
CA SER A 14 -43.35 20.60 20.77
C SER A 14 -43.91 21.90 20.20
N CYS A 15 -43.60 22.20 18.94
CA CYS A 15 -44.37 23.15 18.15
C CYS A 15 -44.53 22.56 16.75
N ASP A 16 -45.76 22.14 16.48
CA ASP A 16 -46.34 21.93 15.16
C ASP A 16 -46.16 23.20 14.30
N ASP A 17 -45.98 23.04 12.99
CA ASP A 17 -46.53 23.93 11.95
C ASP A 17 -46.28 23.29 10.57
N ASP A 18 -47.28 22.53 10.11
CA ASP A 18 -47.54 22.28 8.69
C ASP A 18 -48.10 23.56 8.05
N PRO A 19 -47.72 23.86 6.80
CA PRO A 19 -48.75 24.28 5.86
C PRO A 19 -48.77 23.43 4.59
N ALA A 20 -49.96 22.93 4.31
CA ALA A 20 -50.38 22.38 3.03
C ALA A 20 -50.60 23.46 1.96
N HIS A 21 -50.63 22.99 0.71
CA HIS A 21 -51.12 23.61 -0.53
C HIS A 21 -50.25 24.67 -1.22
N ASP A 22 -49.78 24.35 -2.43
CA ASP A 22 -50.54 24.74 -3.63
C ASP A 22 -50.10 23.97 -4.89
N ASP A 23 -51.14 23.53 -5.63
CA ASP A 23 -51.09 23.01 -6.98
C ASP A 23 -50.84 24.18 -7.96
N GLU A 24 -49.82 24.10 -8.81
CA GLU A 24 -49.87 24.78 -10.10
C GLU A 24 -49.36 23.89 -11.25
N LYS A 25 -50.33 23.43 -12.03
CA LYS A 25 -50.17 23.05 -13.43
C LYS A 25 -49.63 24.24 -14.21
N GLN A 26 -48.51 24.04 -14.92
CA GLN A 26 -48.27 24.76 -16.17
C GLN A 26 -47.99 23.75 -17.29
N THR A 27 -49.03 23.56 -18.09
CA THR A 27 -48.95 23.22 -19.50
C THR A 27 -48.43 24.45 -20.24
N GLU A 28 -47.43 24.30 -21.11
CA GLU A 28 -47.46 24.98 -22.40
C GLU A 28 -46.50 24.35 -23.40
N ASP A 29 -47.02 24.28 -24.62
CA ASP A 29 -46.50 23.63 -25.79
C ASP A 29 -45.23 24.33 -26.31
N SER A 30 -44.26 23.53 -26.77
CA SER A 30 -43.32 24.02 -27.78
C SER A 30 -43.20 23.00 -28.90
N VAL A 31 -43.88 23.35 -29.99
CA VAL A 31 -43.87 22.71 -31.29
C VAL A 31 -42.61 23.14 -32.05
N CYS A 32 -41.75 22.17 -32.35
CA CYS A 32 -40.91 22.09 -33.56
C CYS A 32 -40.32 20.68 -33.55
N GLY A 33 -40.31 19.89 -34.61
CA GLY A 33 -40.49 20.10 -36.04
C GLY A 33 -39.79 18.87 -36.62
N GLY A 34 -40.55 18.02 -37.31
CA GLY A 34 -40.18 16.62 -37.55
C GLY A 34 -38.98 16.36 -38.45
N CYS A 35 -38.56 15.09 -38.43
CA CYS A 35 -38.40 14.25 -39.61
C CYS A 35 -38.18 12.79 -39.15
N ASP A 36 -39.21 11.98 -39.37
CA ASP A 36 -39.21 10.69 -40.06
C ASP A 36 -38.09 9.66 -39.80
N ASP A 37 -38.58 8.47 -39.43
CA ASP A 37 -38.15 7.16 -39.87
C ASP A 37 -36.75 6.68 -39.47
N ASP A 38 -36.71 5.83 -38.43
CA ASP A 38 -36.37 4.44 -38.71
C ASP A 38 -36.87 3.47 -37.63
N VAL A 39 -37.62 2.50 -38.14
CA VAL A 39 -38.19 1.33 -37.49
C VAL A 39 -37.09 0.27 -37.35
N LEU A 40 -36.96 -0.36 -36.17
CA LEU A 40 -36.98 -1.84 -35.99
C LEU A 40 -36.18 -2.34 -34.77
N ASN A 41 -36.86 -3.26 -34.08
CA ASN A 41 -36.36 -4.42 -33.35
C ASN A 41 -35.84 -4.28 -31.92
N VAL A 42 -36.84 -4.35 -31.03
CA VAL A 42 -36.94 -5.30 -29.92
C VAL A 42 -36.28 -6.65 -30.23
N ILE A 43 -35.24 -7.03 -29.48
CA ILE A 43 -35.05 -8.40 -28.95
C ILE A 43 -34.46 -8.26 -27.54
N GLY A 44 -35.25 -8.63 -26.53
CA GLY A 44 -34.78 -8.83 -25.18
C GLY A 44 -34.04 -10.15 -25.05
N ASN A 45 -32.95 -10.16 -24.29
CA ASN A 45 -32.37 -11.39 -23.77
C ASN A 45 -32.47 -11.36 -22.25
N VAL A 46 -33.53 -11.99 -21.77
CA VAL A 46 -33.64 -12.63 -20.46
C VAL A 46 -32.64 -13.79 -20.48
N TYR A 47 -31.68 -13.82 -19.56
CA TYR A 47 -30.98 -15.05 -19.22
C TYR A 47 -31.51 -15.53 -17.88
N GLU A 48 -32.26 -16.63 -17.98
CA GLU A 48 -32.65 -17.46 -16.87
C GLU A 48 -31.45 -18.19 -16.27
N VAL A 49 -31.66 -18.49 -15.00
CA VAL A 49 -30.85 -19.22 -14.04
C VAL A 49 -30.52 -20.63 -14.55
N ASP A 50 -29.26 -21.05 -14.41
CA ASP A 50 -28.93 -22.47 -14.37
C ASP A 50 -28.23 -22.80 -13.04
N THR A 51 -28.95 -23.57 -12.24
CA THR A 51 -28.51 -24.18 -10.98
C THR A 51 -27.94 -25.55 -11.30
N GLY A 52 -26.61 -25.64 -11.42
CA GLY A 52 -25.88 -26.89 -11.59
C GLY A 52 -24.89 -27.10 -10.46
N VAL A 53 -25.32 -27.88 -9.47
CA VAL A 53 -24.51 -28.52 -8.43
C VAL A 53 -23.70 -29.63 -9.09
N GLU A 54 -22.38 -29.64 -8.95
CA GLU A 54 -21.58 -30.88 -8.74
C GLU A 54 -20.39 -30.55 -7.82
N ASP A 55 -20.48 -31.09 -6.61
CA ASP A 55 -19.39 -31.26 -5.65
C ASP A 55 -18.42 -32.31 -6.20
N ASP A 56 -17.16 -31.94 -6.41
CA ASP A 56 -16.08 -32.93 -6.49
C ASP A 56 -15.02 -32.59 -5.44
N HIS A 57 -15.09 -33.38 -4.36
CA HIS A 57 -14.04 -33.60 -3.40
C HIS A 57 -12.76 -34.06 -4.10
N ALA A 58 -11.69 -33.27 -4.00
CA ALA A 58 -10.33 -33.76 -4.15
C ALA A 58 -9.58 -33.47 -2.85
N ASP A 59 -9.60 -34.48 -1.98
CA ASP A 59 -8.65 -34.63 -0.89
C ASP A 59 -7.23 -34.56 -1.45
N ASN A 60 -6.45 -33.59 -0.98
CA ASN A 60 -5.01 -33.64 -1.12
C ASN A 60 -4.39 -33.55 0.27
N ASP A 61 -4.41 -34.73 0.91
CA ASP A 61 -3.61 -35.06 2.07
C ASP A 61 -2.10 -34.95 1.75
N ASN A 62 -1.35 -34.76 2.83
CA ASN A 62 0.10 -34.92 2.97
C ASN A 62 0.97 -33.71 2.62
N ASN A 63 1.18 -32.88 3.65
CA ASN A 63 2.55 -32.43 3.91
C ASN A 63 2.80 -32.42 5.43
N GLU A 64 3.10 -33.62 5.94
CA GLU A 64 3.83 -33.85 7.19
C GLU A 64 5.15 -33.07 7.09
N ILE A 65 5.25 -31.95 7.81
CA ILE A 65 6.54 -31.30 8.06
C ILE A 65 7.02 -31.81 9.42
N ASP A 66 7.89 -32.80 9.33
CA ASP A 66 8.76 -33.28 10.39
C ASP A 66 9.56 -32.11 10.99
N ASN A 67 9.20 -31.71 12.21
CA ASN A 67 10.02 -30.82 13.01
C ASN A 67 11.16 -31.62 13.63
N ASN A 68 12.23 -31.82 12.85
CA ASN A 68 13.51 -32.30 13.36
C ASN A 68 14.14 -31.25 14.28
N ARG A 69 13.92 -31.52 15.57
CA ARG A 69 14.83 -31.35 16.70
C ARG A 69 16.32 -31.31 16.28
N MET A 70 16.98 -30.19 16.56
CA MET A 70 18.43 -30.14 16.77
C MET A 70 18.71 -29.43 18.10
N ASP A 71 18.95 -30.26 19.12
CA ASP A 71 19.70 -29.92 20.31
C ASP A 71 21.19 -29.86 19.89
N GLY A 72 21.91 -28.81 20.30
CA GLY A 72 23.33 -28.65 19.94
C GLY A 72 23.95 -27.40 20.56
N GLU A 73 24.12 -27.43 21.88
CA GLU A 73 24.99 -26.54 22.62
C GLU A 73 26.46 -26.85 22.27
N GLU A 74 27.19 -25.89 21.72
CA GLU A 74 28.66 -25.91 21.78
C GLU A 74 29.16 -24.51 22.17
N GLU A 75 29.62 -24.40 23.42
CA GLU A 75 30.40 -23.28 23.94
C GLU A 75 31.83 -23.38 23.38
N GLU A 76 32.19 -22.51 22.43
CA GLU A 76 33.59 -22.30 22.07
C GLU A 76 34.21 -21.17 22.90
N THR A 77 35.13 -21.57 23.76
CA THR A 77 36.05 -20.71 24.52
C THR A 77 37.02 -19.98 23.59
N ILE A 78 36.93 -18.64 23.54
CA ILE A 78 37.90 -17.79 22.83
C ILE A 78 39.18 -17.68 23.69
N LYS A 79 40.27 -18.29 23.20
CA LYS A 79 41.62 -18.12 23.75
C LYS A 79 42.18 -16.77 23.32
N VAL A 80 42.38 -15.87 24.28
CA VAL A 80 43.11 -14.62 24.12
C VAL A 80 44.61 -14.94 24.03
N THR A 81 45.17 -14.88 22.82
CA THR A 81 46.62 -14.89 22.61
C THR A 81 47.08 -13.45 22.36
N SER A 82 47.69 -12.88 23.37
CA SER A 82 48.47 -11.65 23.33
C SER A 82 49.73 -11.86 22.48
N ASN A 83 49.92 -11.00 21.48
CA ASN A 83 51.18 -10.89 20.77
C ASN A 83 51.65 -9.42 20.72
N PRO A 84 52.97 -9.21 20.61
CA PRO A 84 53.65 -8.05 21.16
C PRO A 84 53.64 -6.82 20.25
N VAL A 85 53.75 -5.68 20.93
CA VAL A 85 53.96 -4.34 20.39
C VAL A 85 55.25 -4.30 19.56
N VAL A 86 55.12 -4.05 18.27
CA VAL A 86 56.21 -3.63 17.39
C VAL A 86 56.06 -2.12 17.19
N LEU A 87 57.01 -1.37 17.73
CA LEU A 87 57.19 0.05 17.44
C LEU A 87 57.83 0.17 16.05
N HIS A 88 57.13 0.82 15.13
CA HIS A 88 57.69 1.25 13.85
C HIS A 88 57.61 2.78 13.80
N ASP A 89 58.77 3.40 13.95
CA ASP A 89 59.01 4.81 13.71
C ASP A 89 59.17 5.06 12.20
N GLY A 90 58.47 6.09 11.72
CA GLY A 90 58.75 6.75 10.45
C GLY A 90 57.84 6.32 9.29
N ASP A 91 56.94 7.21 8.88
CA ASP A 91 57.13 8.03 7.67
C ASP A 91 55.93 8.99 7.53
N GLU A 92 56.21 10.28 7.42
CA GLU A 92 55.19 11.30 7.16
C GLU A 92 54.89 11.31 5.67
N THR A 93 53.96 10.46 5.24
CA THR A 93 53.31 10.61 3.93
C THR A 93 51.91 11.14 4.13
N GLU A 94 51.74 12.43 3.85
CA GLU A 94 50.44 13.06 3.56
C GLU A 94 49.86 12.38 2.31
N THR A 95 49.14 11.28 2.50
CA THR A 95 48.20 10.79 1.50
C THR A 95 46.85 11.41 1.81
N ASP A 96 46.46 12.40 1.00
CA ASP A 96 45.08 12.85 0.81
C ASP A 96 44.25 11.66 0.28
N ASP A 97 44.00 10.68 1.14
CA ASP A 97 43.06 9.60 0.89
C ASP A 97 41.69 10.09 1.36
N GLU A 98 41.18 11.12 0.69
CA GLU A 98 39.74 11.39 0.69
C GLU A 98 39.07 10.25 -0.08
N THR A 99 38.96 9.09 0.58
CA THR A 99 38.00 8.07 0.20
C THR A 99 36.62 8.67 0.41
N HIS A 100 36.17 9.42 -0.59
CA HIS A 100 34.79 9.84 -0.74
C HIS A 100 33.96 8.56 -0.82
N ASP A 101 33.47 8.15 0.35
CA ASP A 101 32.56 7.03 0.55
C ASP A 101 31.22 7.35 -0.12
N SER A 102 31.26 7.32 -1.44
CA SER A 102 30.28 7.95 -2.32
C SER A 102 29.09 7.05 -2.62
N ASN A 103 28.87 6.06 -1.77
CA ASN A 103 27.77 5.10 -1.87
C ASN A 103 26.51 5.55 -1.12
N ASP A 104 26.55 6.52 -0.21
CA ASP A 104 25.33 7.05 0.44
C ASP A 104 24.62 8.12 -0.43
N LEU A 105 24.50 7.85 -1.73
CA LEU A 105 23.78 8.72 -2.67
C LEU A 105 22.26 8.64 -2.49
N MET A 106 21.75 7.74 -1.65
CA MET A 106 20.34 7.65 -1.28
C MET A 106 20.18 8.32 0.09
N GLY A 107 20.09 9.64 0.10
CA GLY A 107 19.73 10.36 1.33
C GLY A 107 18.52 9.72 2.02
N VAL A 108 18.52 9.72 3.35
CA VAL A 108 17.41 9.19 4.17
C VAL A 108 16.12 9.90 3.78
N CYS A 109 15.02 9.17 3.64
CA CYS A 109 13.71 9.78 3.42
C CYS A 109 13.30 10.58 4.67
N PHE A 110 13.35 11.90 4.59
CA PHE A 110 13.03 12.80 5.71
C PHE A 110 11.52 13.02 5.91
N GLU A 111 10.71 12.65 4.93
CA GLU A 111 9.25 12.84 4.97
C GLU A 111 8.50 11.68 5.65
N GLY A 112 9.16 10.53 5.82
CA GLY A 112 8.57 9.36 6.46
C GLY A 112 8.47 9.52 7.98
N LYS A 113 7.38 9.02 8.56
CA LYS A 113 7.24 8.87 10.01
C LYS A 113 7.77 7.51 10.44
N ALA A 114 8.51 7.45 11.54
CA ALA A 114 9.10 6.21 12.02
C ALA A 114 8.05 5.18 12.47
N ILE A 115 8.33 3.89 12.25
CA ILE A 115 7.67 2.75 12.89
C ILE A 115 8.68 1.93 13.68
N SER A 116 8.18 1.00 14.50
CA SER A 116 9.02 -0.01 15.13
C SER A 116 9.72 -0.89 14.08
N ARG A 117 10.95 -1.34 14.38
CA ARG A 117 11.73 -2.19 13.49
C ARG A 117 11.08 -3.56 13.27
N ASP A 118 10.42 -4.07 14.30
CA ASP A 118 9.92 -5.46 14.29
C ASP A 118 8.50 -5.55 13.75
N ASN A 119 7.72 -4.48 13.91
CA ASN A 119 6.29 -4.49 13.67
C ASN A 119 5.85 -3.35 12.79
N PHE A 120 4.92 -3.67 11.89
CA PHE A 120 4.12 -2.66 11.21
C PHE A 120 3.13 -2.01 12.20
N LEU A 121 2.50 -0.90 11.79
CA LEU A 121 1.47 -0.24 12.58
C LEU A 121 0.32 -1.20 12.92
N PRO A 122 -0.23 -1.10 14.14
CA PRO A 122 -1.43 -1.83 14.52
C PRO A 122 -2.63 -1.34 13.71
N VAL A 123 -3.63 -2.22 13.54
CA VAL A 123 -4.79 -1.94 12.68
C VAL A 123 -5.57 -0.71 13.16
N SER A 124 -5.69 -0.49 14.46
CA SER A 124 -6.35 0.71 15.00
C SER A 124 -5.73 2.01 14.48
N GLU A 125 -4.40 2.14 14.56
CA GLU A 125 -3.68 3.32 14.06
C GLU A 125 -3.81 3.46 12.55
N VAL A 126 -3.74 2.34 11.81
CA VAL A 126 -3.95 2.33 10.35
C VAL A 126 -5.32 2.90 10.00
N LEU A 127 -6.36 2.51 10.74
CA LEU A 127 -7.71 2.99 10.50
C LEU A 127 -7.82 4.47 10.79
N ASP A 128 -7.33 4.93 11.94
CA ASP A 128 -7.34 6.35 12.29
C ASP A 128 -6.62 7.21 11.24
N LEU A 129 -5.52 6.71 10.68
CA LEU A 129 -4.78 7.37 9.60
C LEU A 129 -5.54 7.41 8.27
N LEU A 130 -6.25 6.32 7.92
CA LEU A 130 -6.98 6.22 6.66
C LEU A 130 -8.34 6.92 6.69
N THR A 131 -9.02 6.95 7.84
CA THR A 131 -10.30 7.63 8.03
C THR A 131 -10.15 9.09 8.46
N GLY A 132 -8.99 9.48 9.01
CA GLY A 132 -8.77 10.84 9.50
C GLY A 132 -8.80 11.91 8.39
N ASP A 133 -9.32 13.09 8.73
CA ASP A 133 -9.49 14.23 7.82
C ASP A 133 -8.20 15.00 7.51
N THR A 134 -7.07 14.61 8.10
CA THR A 134 -5.81 15.35 7.95
C THR A 134 -5.24 15.15 6.54
N LEU A 135 -5.60 16.03 5.61
CA LEU A 135 -5.06 16.05 4.25
C LEU A 135 -3.62 16.57 4.19
N LYS A 136 -3.20 17.36 5.19
CA LYS A 136 -1.87 17.99 5.22
C LYS A 136 -0.70 17.01 5.22
N THR A 137 -0.94 15.73 5.54
CA THR A 137 0.09 14.68 5.62
C THR A 137 0.00 13.65 4.50
N VAL A 138 -0.82 13.91 3.46
CA VAL A 138 -0.98 13.01 2.32
C VAL A 138 -0.07 13.46 1.18
N HIS A 139 0.92 12.64 0.85
CA HIS A 139 1.83 12.90 -0.25
C HIS A 139 1.15 12.57 -1.59
N ALA A 140 1.45 13.34 -2.64
CA ALA A 140 0.96 13.04 -3.98
C ALA A 140 1.55 11.74 -4.55
N SER A 141 2.76 11.37 -4.12
CA SER A 141 3.42 10.11 -4.46
C SER A 141 4.33 9.67 -3.31
N VAL A 142 4.85 8.45 -3.40
CA VAL A 142 5.86 7.95 -2.47
C VAL A 142 7.06 8.91 -2.44
N PRO A 143 7.44 9.50 -1.29
CA PRO A 143 8.58 10.42 -1.20
C PRO A 143 9.89 9.72 -1.60
N LEU A 144 10.83 10.48 -2.15
CA LEU A 144 12.13 9.95 -2.58
C LEU A 144 13.05 9.64 -1.38
N GLY A 145 14.03 8.75 -1.59
CA GLY A 145 15.11 8.49 -0.63
C GLY A 145 14.90 7.24 0.23
N ARG A 146 15.94 6.83 0.98
CA ARG A 146 16.00 5.54 1.70
C ARG A 146 14.85 5.42 2.71
N LYS A 147 14.05 4.36 2.59
CA LYS A 147 12.90 4.08 3.47
C LYS A 147 13.25 2.88 4.34
N GLU A 148 13.36 3.07 5.65
CA GLU A 148 13.71 2.00 6.57
C GLU A 148 12.93 2.18 7.86
N ASN A 149 11.98 1.28 8.13
CA ASN A 149 11.11 1.37 9.30
C ASN A 149 10.36 2.72 9.33
N VAL A 150 9.72 3.04 8.21
CA VAL A 150 8.95 4.29 8.04
C VAL A 150 7.59 4.04 7.40
N TRP A 151 6.69 4.99 7.60
CA TRP A 151 5.38 5.03 6.96
C TRP A 151 5.05 6.43 6.44
N PHE A 152 4.14 6.47 5.45
CA PHE A 152 3.57 7.71 4.92
C PHE A 152 2.22 7.44 4.25
N LEU A 153 1.38 8.47 4.18
CA LEU A 153 0.10 8.44 3.48
C LEU A 153 0.27 8.96 2.06
N VAL A 154 -0.28 8.27 1.08
CA VAL A 154 -0.19 8.66 -0.34
C VAL A 154 -1.59 8.75 -0.94
N ASP A 155 -1.77 9.72 -1.84
CA ASP A 155 -2.95 9.81 -2.68
C ASP A 155 -3.10 8.53 -3.52
N ASN A 156 -4.27 7.91 -3.46
CA ASN A 156 -4.59 6.66 -4.13
C ASN A 156 -5.66 6.84 -5.21
N SER A 157 -5.99 8.08 -5.57
CA SER A 157 -7.04 8.44 -6.53
C SER A 157 -6.86 7.78 -7.89
N ASP A 158 -5.63 7.71 -8.41
CA ASP A 158 -5.33 7.02 -9.68
C ASP A 158 -5.72 5.54 -9.63
N ASN A 159 -5.46 4.87 -8.50
CA ASN A 159 -5.84 3.48 -8.32
C ASN A 159 -7.36 3.30 -8.17
N VAL A 160 -8.08 4.30 -7.64
CA VAL A 160 -9.55 4.31 -7.64
C VAL A 160 -10.07 4.30 -9.08
N ILE A 161 -9.56 5.20 -9.91
CA ILE A 161 -9.96 5.31 -11.33
C ILE A 161 -9.64 4.01 -12.07
N ARG A 162 -8.45 3.44 -11.85
CA ARG A 162 -8.05 2.16 -12.44
C ARG A 162 -8.99 1.02 -12.05
N ARG A 163 -9.31 0.88 -10.76
CA ARG A 163 -10.21 -0.17 -10.26
C ARG A 163 -11.62 -0.03 -10.84
N LYS A 164 -12.15 1.19 -10.91
CA LYS A 164 -13.44 1.47 -11.57
C LYS A 164 -13.45 1.05 -13.04
N GLY A 165 -12.31 1.15 -13.73
CA GLY A 165 -12.12 0.66 -15.09
C GLY A 165 -11.71 -0.82 -15.20
N GLY A 166 -11.84 -1.63 -14.15
CA GLY A 166 -11.46 -3.05 -14.14
C GLY A 166 -9.95 -3.32 -14.22
N LYS A 167 -9.11 -2.30 -14.06
CA LYS A 167 -7.64 -2.41 -14.13
C LYS A 167 -7.06 -2.67 -12.74
N LYS A 168 -5.97 -3.44 -12.69
CA LYS A 168 -5.20 -3.70 -11.46
C LYS A 168 -4.59 -2.40 -10.92
N SER A 169 -4.56 -2.27 -9.60
CA SER A 169 -3.86 -1.17 -8.92
C SER A 169 -2.34 -1.24 -9.19
N GLN A 170 -1.70 -0.07 -9.18
CA GLN A 170 -0.27 0.13 -9.36
C GLN A 170 0.27 0.96 -8.18
N TYR A 171 1.31 0.45 -7.54
CA TYR A 171 1.94 1.06 -6.38
C TYR A 171 3.39 1.40 -6.73
N TRP A 172 3.53 2.52 -7.45
CA TRP A 172 4.81 3.04 -7.90
C TRP A 172 5.66 3.49 -6.72
N ASP A 173 6.97 3.24 -6.82
CA ASP A 173 7.95 3.45 -5.77
C ASP A 173 9.33 3.60 -6.40
N ASP A 174 10.20 4.40 -5.79
CA ASP A 174 11.53 4.74 -6.31
C ASP A 174 12.54 3.60 -6.14
N PHE A 175 12.21 2.57 -5.36
CA PHE A 175 13.09 1.43 -5.10
C PHE A 175 12.96 0.23 -6.05
N GLY A 176 12.07 0.29 -7.04
CA GLY A 176 12.16 -0.41 -8.34
C GLY A 176 12.25 -1.96 -8.42
N ALA A 177 12.54 -2.68 -7.35
CA ALA A 177 12.83 -4.12 -7.38
C ALA A 177 12.00 -4.89 -6.34
N TRP A 178 10.68 -4.68 -6.32
CA TRP A 178 9.78 -5.54 -5.56
C TRP A 178 9.66 -6.90 -6.26
N GLY A 179 9.81 -7.99 -5.51
CA GLY A 179 9.74 -9.36 -6.02
C GLY A 179 8.46 -9.58 -6.85
N ASN A 180 8.59 -10.35 -7.93
CA ASN A 180 7.55 -10.51 -8.96
C ASN A 180 6.16 -10.75 -8.35
N GLY A 181 5.31 -9.73 -8.49
CA GLY A 181 3.97 -9.61 -7.90
C GLY A 181 2.94 -10.64 -8.35
N ALA A 182 3.32 -11.70 -9.08
CA ALA A 182 2.43 -12.81 -9.39
C ALA A 182 1.96 -13.57 -8.12
N LYS A 183 2.71 -13.45 -7.02
CA LYS A 183 2.34 -14.00 -5.69
C LYS A 183 1.96 -12.94 -4.66
N ALA A 184 1.87 -11.66 -5.05
CA ALA A 184 1.48 -10.62 -4.12
C ALA A 184 -0.02 -10.77 -3.81
N SER A 185 -0.33 -11.50 -2.76
CA SER A 185 -1.70 -11.63 -2.26
C SER A 185 -2.21 -10.25 -1.86
N THR A 186 -3.43 -9.93 -2.28
CA THR A 186 -4.14 -8.72 -1.86
C THR A 186 -5.32 -9.12 -0.97
N PRO A 187 -5.07 -9.61 0.26
CA PRO A 187 -6.15 -10.06 1.12
C PRO A 187 -7.12 -8.91 1.39
N SER A 188 -8.41 -9.24 1.34
CA SER A 188 -9.51 -8.43 1.84
C SER A 188 -9.85 -8.92 3.23
N ILE A 189 -9.88 -8.02 4.19
CA ILE A 189 -10.22 -8.38 5.57
C ILE A 189 -11.33 -7.44 6.01
N LEU A 190 -12.47 -8.02 6.37
CA LEU A 190 -13.61 -7.28 6.87
C LEU A 190 -13.45 -7.03 8.37
N TYR A 191 -13.63 -5.78 8.76
CA TYR A 191 -13.58 -5.35 10.14
C TYR A 191 -14.89 -4.68 10.50
N THR A 192 -15.18 -4.62 11.80
CA THR A 192 -16.28 -3.85 12.36
C THR A 192 -15.84 -3.22 13.68
N ARG A 193 -16.54 -2.19 14.16
CA ARG A 193 -16.25 -1.56 15.45
C ARG A 193 -17.12 -2.16 16.55
N GLN A 194 -16.48 -2.64 17.61
CA GLN A 194 -17.16 -3.06 18.83
C GLN A 194 -16.51 -2.35 20.02
N ASN A 195 -17.30 -1.59 20.79
CA ASN A 195 -16.80 -0.78 21.92
C ASN A 195 -15.64 0.15 21.53
N GLY A 196 -15.70 0.74 20.33
CA GLY A 196 -14.64 1.60 19.79
C GLY A 196 -13.42 0.88 19.22
N LEU A 197 -13.33 -0.45 19.34
CA LEU A 197 -12.21 -1.25 18.84
C LEU A 197 -12.56 -1.93 17.52
N ALA A 198 -11.62 -1.91 16.58
CA ALA A 198 -11.74 -2.64 15.33
C ALA A 198 -11.50 -4.14 15.56
N ILE A 199 -12.50 -4.97 15.26
CA ILE A 199 -12.41 -6.43 15.34
C ILE A 199 -12.52 -7.06 13.95
N HIS A 200 -11.71 -8.08 13.68
CA HIS A 200 -11.81 -8.85 12.44
C HIS A 200 -13.03 -9.76 12.49
N VAL A 201 -13.84 -9.72 11.43
CA VAL A 201 -15.08 -10.49 11.32
C VAL A 201 -15.23 -11.10 9.93
N VAL A 202 -16.03 -12.15 9.84
CA VAL A 202 -16.50 -12.73 8.58
C VAL A 202 -18.02 -12.76 8.55
N LYS A 203 -18.63 -12.61 7.38
CA LYS A 203 -20.08 -12.76 7.21
C LYS A 203 -20.41 -14.23 6.94
N ARG A 204 -21.28 -14.84 7.77
CA ARG A 204 -21.80 -16.20 7.61
C ARG A 204 -23.30 -16.16 7.86
N GLU A 205 -24.11 -16.67 6.93
CA GLU A 205 -25.58 -16.72 7.06
C GLU A 205 -26.20 -15.34 7.42
N GLY A 206 -25.65 -14.27 6.83
CA GLY A 206 -26.10 -12.90 7.09
C GLY A 206 -25.68 -12.29 8.43
N LYS A 207 -24.90 -13.00 9.26
CA LYS A 207 -24.40 -12.52 10.55
C LYS A 207 -22.89 -12.30 10.56
N TYR A 208 -22.43 -11.36 11.38
CA TYR A 208 -21.01 -11.17 11.65
C TYR A 208 -20.53 -12.19 12.67
N CYS A 209 -19.46 -12.90 12.33
CA CYS A 209 -18.83 -13.90 13.16
C CYS A 209 -17.34 -13.64 13.33
N GLN A 210 -16.80 -13.92 14.52
CA GLN A 210 -15.37 -14.04 14.74
C GLN A 210 -14.92 -15.47 14.48
N GLU A 211 -13.80 -15.63 13.78
CA GLU A 211 -13.15 -16.92 13.58
C GLU A 211 -12.29 -17.25 14.82
N LYS A 212 -12.54 -18.41 15.43
CA LYS A 212 -11.77 -18.96 16.53
C LYS A 212 -11.29 -20.36 16.17
N GLN A 213 -10.01 -20.65 16.39
CA GLN A 213 -9.49 -22.01 16.26
C GLN A 213 -9.78 -22.78 17.56
N SER A 214 -10.46 -23.92 17.46
CA SER A 214 -10.78 -24.81 18.58
C SER A 214 -10.52 -26.25 18.17
N ILE A 215 -9.62 -26.94 18.87
CA ILE A 215 -9.28 -28.36 18.63
C ILE A 215 -8.97 -28.64 17.14
N GLY A 216 -8.09 -27.83 16.54
CA GLY A 216 -7.70 -27.95 15.13
C GLY A 216 -8.77 -27.55 14.11
N LYS A 217 -10.00 -27.23 14.54
CA LYS A 217 -11.10 -26.82 13.67
C LYS A 217 -11.36 -25.32 13.78
N LYS A 218 -11.75 -24.70 12.66
CA LYS A 218 -12.24 -23.31 12.64
C LYS A 218 -13.69 -23.29 13.09
N VAL A 219 -13.95 -22.58 14.17
CA VAL A 219 -15.30 -22.34 14.72
C VAL A 219 -15.62 -20.87 14.52
N TYR A 220 -16.82 -20.58 14.04
CA TYR A 220 -17.30 -19.22 13.84
C TYR A 220 -18.31 -18.89 14.94
N MET A 221 -18.03 -17.86 15.73
CA MET A 221 -18.91 -17.41 16.81
C MET A 221 -19.53 -16.09 16.40
N ALA A 222 -20.87 -16.00 16.42
CA ALA A 222 -21.57 -14.76 16.16
C ALA A 222 -21.13 -13.68 17.16
N VAL A 223 -20.90 -12.46 16.67
CA VAL A 223 -20.59 -11.30 17.50
C VAL A 223 -21.87 -10.81 18.17
N GLU A 224 -21.82 -10.56 19.48
CA GLU A 224 -22.97 -10.05 20.23
C GLU A 224 -22.60 -8.78 21.00
N PRO A 225 -23.38 -7.68 20.89
CA PRO A 225 -24.50 -7.50 19.95
C PRO A 225 -24.02 -7.50 18.49
N GLN A 226 -24.89 -7.92 17.55
CA GLN A 226 -24.58 -7.82 16.12
C GLN A 226 -24.34 -6.34 15.74
N PRO A 227 -23.18 -6.01 15.15
CA PRO A 227 -22.88 -4.64 14.77
C PRO A 227 -23.76 -4.19 13.60
N ALA A 228 -23.98 -2.88 13.49
CA ALA A 228 -24.67 -2.31 12.35
C ALA A 228 -23.82 -2.48 11.08
N SER A 229 -24.46 -2.61 9.93
CA SER A 229 -23.74 -2.69 8.64
C SER A 229 -22.95 -1.43 8.32
N GLU A 230 -23.32 -0.29 8.89
CA GLU A 230 -22.64 1.00 8.68
C GLU A 230 -21.29 1.08 9.42
N ASP A 231 -21.07 0.22 10.41
CA ASP A 231 -19.84 0.15 11.19
C ASP A 231 -18.80 -0.81 10.58
N ASP A 232 -19.16 -1.50 9.49
CA ASP A 232 -18.24 -2.39 8.79
C ASP A 232 -17.33 -1.62 7.82
N PHE A 233 -16.12 -2.13 7.65
CA PHE A 233 -15.17 -1.59 6.69
C PHE A 233 -14.21 -2.66 6.22
N THR A 234 -13.84 -2.59 4.95
CA THR A 234 -13.00 -3.58 4.30
C THR A 234 -11.59 -3.02 4.12
N LEU A 235 -10.65 -3.58 4.87
CA LEU A 235 -9.24 -3.23 4.77
C LEU A 235 -8.55 -4.15 3.77
N ARG A 236 -8.04 -3.57 2.69
CA ARG A 236 -7.21 -4.25 1.71
C ARG A 236 -5.73 -4.04 2.05
N ARG A 237 -4.93 -5.07 1.81
CA ARG A 237 -3.47 -5.02 2.01
C ARG A 237 -2.74 -5.56 0.81
N ASN A 238 -1.65 -4.95 0.40
CA ASN A 238 -0.72 -5.47 -0.60
C ASN A 238 0.65 -5.61 0.05
N TYR A 239 1.14 -6.85 0.18
CA TYR A 239 2.47 -7.14 0.69
C TYR A 239 3.43 -7.39 -0.46
N SER A 240 4.61 -6.79 -0.36
CA SER A 240 5.70 -6.99 -1.30
C SER A 240 7.02 -7.07 -0.56
N LYS A 241 7.84 -8.08 -0.91
CA LYS A 241 9.23 -8.19 -0.44
C LYS A 241 10.16 -7.65 -1.51
N HIS A 242 11.28 -7.07 -1.10
CA HIS A 242 12.29 -6.65 -2.06
C HIS A 242 12.94 -7.87 -2.71
N ALA A 243 13.29 -7.76 -3.99
CA ALA A 243 13.83 -8.87 -4.78
C ALA A 243 15.19 -9.36 -4.26
N HIS A 244 15.95 -8.46 -3.62
CA HIS A 244 17.30 -8.71 -3.09
C HIS A 244 17.35 -8.88 -1.57
N SER A 245 16.26 -8.61 -0.86
CA SER A 245 16.18 -8.82 0.59
C SER A 245 14.76 -9.16 1.01
N ASN A 246 14.62 -10.34 1.60
CA ASN A 246 13.35 -10.82 2.13
C ASN A 246 12.93 -10.09 3.41
N ASP A 247 13.88 -9.46 4.09
CA ASP A 247 13.67 -8.72 5.33
C ASP A 247 13.20 -7.29 5.07
N TYR A 248 13.48 -6.76 3.88
CA TYR A 248 12.96 -5.49 3.43
C TYR A 248 11.57 -5.67 2.81
N VAL A 249 10.54 -5.32 3.58
CA VAL A 249 9.14 -5.57 3.25
C VAL A 249 8.39 -4.25 3.17
N ARG A 250 7.59 -4.11 2.11
CA ARG A 250 6.62 -3.03 1.96
C ARG A 250 5.22 -3.56 2.10
N ARG A 251 4.39 -2.83 2.85
CA ARG A 251 2.97 -3.07 3.01
C ARG A 251 2.21 -1.81 2.56
N VAL A 252 1.29 -1.98 1.62
CA VAL A 252 0.38 -0.92 1.19
C VAL A 252 -1.03 -1.27 1.62
N MET A 253 -1.73 -0.37 2.31
CA MET A 253 -3.09 -0.61 2.80
C MET A 253 -4.03 0.52 2.42
N TRP A 254 -5.30 0.17 2.17
CA TRP A 254 -6.36 1.12 1.89
C TRP A 254 -7.71 0.53 2.30
N LEU A 255 -8.66 1.42 2.61
CA LEU A 255 -10.05 1.05 2.86
C LEU A 255 -10.82 1.02 1.53
N GLU A 256 -11.71 0.05 1.35
CA GLU A 256 -12.58 -0.01 0.17
C GLU A 256 -13.60 1.12 0.13
N GLU A 257 -14.00 1.61 1.30
CA GLU A 257 -14.98 2.68 1.49
C GLU A 257 -14.29 4.06 1.36
N HIS A 258 -13.04 4.17 1.81
CA HIS A 258 -12.24 5.41 1.78
C HIS A 258 -11.02 5.29 0.87
N GLN A 259 -11.26 5.09 -0.43
CA GLN A 259 -10.19 4.70 -1.36
C GLN A 259 -9.22 5.81 -1.78
N LYS A 260 -9.46 7.07 -1.40
CA LYS A 260 -8.67 8.23 -1.85
C LYS A 260 -7.27 8.29 -1.24
N LYS A 261 -7.05 7.63 -0.11
CA LYS A 261 -5.75 7.56 0.56
C LYS A 261 -5.31 6.10 0.67
N CYS A 262 -4.00 5.88 0.68
CA CYS A 262 -3.42 4.61 1.07
C CYS A 262 -2.22 4.84 1.98
N LEU A 263 -1.99 3.89 2.88
CA LEU A 263 -0.85 3.89 3.79
C LEU A 263 0.23 3.00 3.19
N TYR A 264 1.43 3.54 3.05
CA TYR A 264 2.62 2.76 2.75
C TYR A 264 3.45 2.61 4.02
N GLU A 265 3.91 1.40 4.27
CA GLU A 265 4.83 1.08 5.37
C GLU A 265 6.00 0.26 4.83
N TYR A 266 7.19 0.60 5.29
CA TYR A 266 8.44 -0.07 4.94
C TYR A 266 9.09 -0.56 6.21
N ARG A 267 9.41 -1.85 6.27
CA ARG A 267 10.05 -2.49 7.41
C ARG A 267 11.34 -3.15 6.96
N GLY A 268 12.37 -3.10 7.82
CA GLY A 268 13.67 -3.68 7.58
C GLY A 268 14.68 -2.68 7.03
N LYS A 269 15.88 -3.19 6.75
CA LYS A 269 16.99 -2.42 6.18
C LYS A 269 16.93 -2.48 4.66
N TYR A 270 17.09 -1.34 4.01
CA TYR A 270 17.17 -1.28 2.55
C TYR A 270 18.45 -2.02 2.11
N PRO A 271 18.38 -3.00 1.18
CA PRO A 271 19.53 -3.84 0.84
C PRO A 271 20.59 -3.16 -0.03
N ASP A 272 20.61 -1.83 0.00
CA ASP A 272 21.34 -1.00 -0.93
C ASP A 272 20.98 -1.28 -2.39
N ALA A 273 21.51 -0.41 -3.23
CA ALA A 273 21.02 -0.20 -4.54
C ALA A 273 21.81 -1.13 -5.48
N HIS A 274 21.27 -2.30 -5.80
CA HIS A 274 21.90 -3.27 -6.70
C HIS A 274 21.63 -2.95 -8.17
N ALA A 275 22.58 -3.23 -9.06
CA ALA A 275 22.27 -3.22 -10.47
C ALA A 275 21.61 -4.50 -10.95
N HIS A 276 20.84 -4.35 -12.01
CA HIS A 276 20.27 -5.42 -12.78
C HIS A 276 21.12 -5.72 -14.01
N GLY A 277 21.27 -7.01 -14.34
CA GLY A 277 21.87 -7.50 -15.59
C GLY A 277 23.15 -8.31 -15.41
N LYS A 278 23.63 -8.96 -16.48
CA LYS A 278 24.95 -9.64 -16.55
C LYS A 278 26.11 -8.65 -16.72
N SER A 279 25.98 -7.45 -16.18
CA SER A 279 27.08 -6.49 -16.16
C SER A 279 28.15 -7.04 -15.23
N ALA A 280 29.21 -7.59 -15.82
CA ALA A 280 30.28 -8.29 -15.13
C ALA A 280 31.10 -7.44 -14.15
N ASN A 281 30.82 -6.14 -14.06
CA ASN A 281 31.56 -5.21 -13.22
C ASN A 281 30.64 -4.59 -12.15
N PRO A 282 30.68 -5.10 -10.89
CA PRO A 282 29.90 -4.61 -9.76
C PRO A 282 30.13 -3.13 -9.42
N GLU A 283 31.25 -2.53 -9.83
CA GLU A 283 31.57 -1.11 -9.58
C GLU A 283 30.98 -0.15 -10.63
N ARG A 284 30.68 -0.64 -11.84
CA ARG A 284 30.06 0.17 -12.93
C ARG A 284 28.53 0.07 -12.97
N THR A 285 28.01 -0.75 -12.10
CA THR A 285 26.60 -1.11 -11.96
C THR A 285 25.93 -0.17 -10.98
N GLY A 286 25.69 1.06 -11.44
CA GLY A 286 24.79 1.96 -10.72
C GLY A 286 23.43 1.30 -10.55
N ALA A 287 22.84 1.46 -9.38
CA ALA A 287 21.52 0.95 -9.09
C ALA A 287 20.50 1.54 -10.06
N TYR A 288 19.62 0.67 -10.55
CA TYR A 288 18.65 1.06 -11.53
C TYR A 288 17.33 1.39 -10.86
N ILE A 289 16.89 2.63 -11.03
CA ILE A 289 15.60 3.10 -10.54
C ILE A 289 14.57 3.00 -11.66
N ARG A 290 13.41 2.43 -11.33
CA ARG A 290 12.25 2.51 -12.22
C ARG A 290 11.61 3.88 -12.01
N LEU A 291 11.71 4.74 -13.02
CA LEU A 291 10.97 5.99 -13.03
C LEU A 291 9.48 5.72 -13.24
N GLN A 292 8.65 6.57 -12.64
CA GLN A 292 7.21 6.52 -12.87
C GLN A 292 6.91 6.78 -14.36
N PRO A 293 5.86 6.18 -14.94
CA PRO A 293 5.55 6.37 -16.37
C PRO A 293 5.39 7.85 -16.77
N GLN A 294 4.73 8.65 -15.93
CA GLN A 294 4.54 10.08 -16.16
C GLN A 294 5.88 10.83 -16.26
N VAL A 295 6.84 10.45 -15.40
CA VAL A 295 8.19 11.00 -15.39
C VAL A 295 8.93 10.60 -16.68
N MET A 296 8.76 9.35 -17.13
CA MET A 296 9.32 8.88 -18.39
C MET A 296 8.75 9.60 -19.61
N ASP A 297 7.45 9.87 -19.63
CA ASP A 297 6.80 10.55 -20.75
C ASP A 297 7.21 12.02 -20.80
N LYS A 298 7.28 12.69 -19.64
CA LYS A 298 7.87 14.03 -19.54
C LYS A 298 9.32 14.04 -20.04
N LEU A 299 10.15 13.10 -19.61
CA LEU A 299 11.54 13.00 -20.04
C LEU A 299 11.67 12.82 -21.56
N LYS A 300 10.81 12.01 -22.18
CA LYS A 300 10.79 11.84 -23.65
C LYS A 300 10.47 13.15 -24.37
N GLU A 301 9.56 13.96 -23.81
CA GLU A 301 9.19 15.25 -24.38
C GLU A 301 10.28 16.30 -24.18
N ASP A 302 10.88 16.34 -22.98
CA ASP A 302 12.00 17.23 -22.67
C ASP A 302 13.21 16.90 -23.56
N VAL A 303 13.51 15.63 -23.81
CA VAL A 303 14.60 15.20 -24.73
C VAL A 303 14.41 15.70 -26.16
N ARG A 304 13.17 15.93 -26.61
CA ARG A 304 12.89 16.48 -27.94
C ARG A 304 13.07 17.99 -28.01
N THR A 305 12.87 18.68 -26.90
CA THR A 305 12.73 20.15 -26.86
C THR A 305 13.95 20.85 -26.24
N GLN A 306 14.66 20.17 -25.34
CA GLN A 306 15.76 20.73 -24.57
C GLN A 306 17.12 20.14 -24.97
N LYS A 307 18.19 20.89 -24.68
CA LYS A 307 19.55 20.38 -24.85
C LYS A 307 19.89 19.38 -23.74
N PRO A 308 20.69 18.33 -24.03
CA PRO A 308 21.05 17.33 -23.03
C PRO A 308 21.60 17.91 -21.72
N ASP A 309 22.43 18.95 -21.76
CA ASP A 309 23.00 19.57 -20.55
C ASP A 309 21.95 20.18 -19.61
N GLN A 310 20.88 20.76 -20.15
CA GLN A 310 19.78 21.32 -19.36
C GLN A 310 18.97 20.20 -18.69
N LEU A 311 18.63 19.17 -19.47
CA LEU A 311 18.00 17.95 -18.98
C LEU A 311 18.76 17.33 -17.80
N TYR A 312 20.08 17.19 -17.90
CA TYR A 312 20.88 16.60 -16.82
C TYR A 312 20.94 17.45 -15.55
N ARG A 313 20.80 18.78 -15.65
CA ARG A 313 20.76 19.67 -14.48
C ARG A 313 19.40 19.62 -13.78
N GLU A 314 18.31 19.60 -14.54
CA GLU A 314 16.94 19.52 -14.00
C GLU A 314 16.60 18.12 -13.49
N ALA A 315 17.21 17.10 -14.12
CA ALA A 315 17.05 15.69 -13.78
C ALA A 315 17.35 15.38 -12.32
N ASP A 316 18.32 16.07 -11.75
CA ASP A 316 18.74 15.85 -10.36
C ASP A 316 17.65 16.18 -9.35
N VAL A 317 16.89 17.23 -9.66
CA VAL A 317 15.81 17.73 -8.81
C VAL A 317 14.57 16.84 -8.96
N LEU A 318 14.35 16.30 -10.16
CA LEU A 318 13.14 15.53 -10.49
C LEU A 318 13.29 14.01 -10.33
N TYR A 319 14.49 13.46 -10.53
CA TYR A 319 14.72 12.02 -10.71
C TYR A 319 15.67 11.41 -9.66
N GLY A 320 16.18 12.24 -8.73
CA GLY A 320 17.18 11.85 -7.75
C GLY A 320 18.62 11.97 -8.27
N PRO A 321 19.64 11.73 -7.42
CA PRO A 321 20.98 12.24 -7.63
C PRO A 321 21.79 11.63 -8.81
N LYS A 322 22.63 12.49 -9.43
CA LYS A 322 23.39 12.36 -10.70
C LYS A 322 24.02 11.02 -11.06
N LYS A 323 24.41 10.18 -10.09
CA LYS A 323 25.18 8.95 -10.40
C LYS A 323 24.30 7.75 -10.76
N ARG A 324 22.99 7.93 -10.91
CA ARG A 324 22.06 6.82 -11.15
C ARG A 324 21.83 6.60 -12.64
N ARG A 325 21.84 5.33 -13.06
CA ARG A 325 21.44 4.93 -14.42
C ARG A 325 19.95 4.61 -14.42
N VAL A 326 19.21 5.15 -15.39
CA VAL A 326 17.76 4.93 -15.56
C VAL A 326 17.52 3.74 -16.48
N ILE A 327 16.67 2.77 -16.08
CA ILE A 327 16.18 1.72 -17.01
C ILE A 327 14.90 2.17 -17.67
N TYR A 328 14.90 2.11 -19.00
CA TYR A 328 13.69 2.17 -19.81
C TYR A 328 13.04 0.79 -19.83
N ASP A 329 11.85 0.63 -19.25
CA ASP A 329 11.12 -0.64 -19.35
C ASP A 329 10.68 -0.88 -20.80
N ALA A 330 11.35 -1.82 -21.48
CA ALA A 330 11.09 -2.16 -22.87
C ALA A 330 9.66 -2.67 -23.11
N LYS A 331 8.95 -3.18 -22.08
CA LYS A 331 7.55 -3.63 -22.20
C LYS A 331 6.56 -2.50 -22.49
N HIS A 332 6.97 -1.24 -22.27
CA HIS A 332 6.16 -0.06 -22.54
C HIS A 332 6.58 0.69 -23.82
N ARG A 333 7.53 0.15 -24.60
CA ARG A 333 7.71 0.58 -25.99
C ARG A 333 6.50 0.04 -26.75
N GLY A 334 5.49 0.90 -26.91
CA GLY A 334 4.40 0.64 -27.84
C GLY A 334 4.98 0.14 -29.16
N LYS A 335 4.44 -0.97 -29.66
CA LYS A 335 4.55 -1.30 -31.08
C LYS A 335 3.88 -0.15 -31.83
N CYS A 336 4.67 0.83 -32.24
CA CYS A 336 4.27 1.74 -33.31
C CYS A 336 4.39 0.99 -34.63
#